data_AF-A0A0A1U730-F1
#
_entry.id   AF-A0A0A1U730-F1
#
_cell.length_a   1.000
_cell.length_b   1.000
_cell.length_c   1.000
_cell.angle_alpha   90.00
_cell.angle_beta   90.00
_cell.angle_gamma   90.00
#
_symmetry.space_group_name_H-M   'P 1'
#
loop_
_entity.id
_entity.type
_entity.pdbx_description
1 polymer ?
#
loop_
_entity_poly.entity_id
_entity_poly.type
_entity_poly.pdbx_seq_one_letter_code
_entity_poly.pdbx_strand_id
1 'polypeptide(L)'
;GEYSGTSNVCNKCTVTNCKTCDTNNAKCDMCTGNNKLSADKTKCTTSCAAGEYESGNNMCTACAVANCNTCTSSEPNKCASCKGTNKLSVDKTKCSATCPSGQTASNNNTCVSCSVSSCSVCDTDSTKCDKCSGTNVVQVDQLACIAKCPNGEYAKGANKQCTKCSTKNCATCDANDICLTCPSPYIFNASTKACDAPQSDCGDGKFGMAPNCEDCGVENCKMCVDKTSCDTCVNGFDIYFENKCLQECPSGYFKSQTTCEKCKETYETPCIDEECRMCTVDNNKDAAVHMKIALTMFMLLIIMI
;
A
#
# COMPACT_ATOMS: atom_id res chain seq x y z
N GLY A 1 47.67 -14.98 -33.55
CA GLY A 1 48.45 -13.75 -33.35
C GLY A 1 49.76 -14.07 -32.68
N GLU A 2 50.69 -13.12 -32.73
CA GLU A 2 52.04 -13.27 -32.20
C GLU A 2 52.46 -12.01 -31.42
N TYR A 3 53.39 -12.15 -30.48
CA TYR A 3 54.04 -11.03 -29.78
C TYR A 3 55.55 -11.29 -29.63
N SER A 4 56.34 -10.21 -29.54
CA SER A 4 57.79 -10.28 -29.36
C SER A 4 58.13 -10.55 -27.88
N GLY A 5 58.62 -11.75 -27.57
CA GLY A 5 59.15 -12.08 -26.25
C GLY A 5 60.57 -11.54 -26.00
N THR A 6 61.08 -11.71 -24.78
CA THR A 6 62.41 -11.27 -24.33
C THR A 6 63.60 -11.93 -25.06
N SER A 7 63.34 -12.83 -26.02
CA SER A 7 64.37 -13.66 -26.69
C SER A 7 64.36 -13.55 -28.22
N ASN A 8 63.77 -12.51 -28.83
CA ASN A 8 63.58 -12.41 -30.30
C ASN A 8 62.81 -13.59 -30.92
N VAL A 9 62.01 -14.29 -30.13
CA VAL A 9 61.12 -15.38 -30.56
C VAL A 9 59.67 -14.88 -30.56
N CYS A 10 58.97 -15.08 -31.67
CA CYS A 10 57.54 -14.81 -31.77
C CYS A 10 56.76 -15.90 -31.02
N ASN A 11 56.07 -15.50 -29.96
CA ASN A 11 55.21 -16.41 -29.19
C ASN A 11 53.75 -16.26 -29.62
N LYS A 12 53.03 -17.39 -29.72
CA LYS A 12 51.61 -17.40 -30.11
C LYS A 12 50.74 -16.88 -28.97
N CYS A 13 49.78 -16.01 -29.28
CA CYS A 13 48.80 -15.54 -28.30
C CYS A 13 47.88 -16.68 -27.83
N THR A 14 47.62 -16.76 -26.52
CA THR A 14 46.70 -17.74 -25.89
C THR A 14 45.24 -17.33 -26.09
N VAL A 15 44.95 -16.03 -26.14
CA VAL A 15 43.61 -15.50 -26.38
C VAL A 15 43.17 -15.90 -27.79
N THR A 16 42.11 -16.69 -27.89
CA THR A 16 41.50 -17.11 -29.16
C THR A 16 41.10 -15.89 -30.00
N ASN A 17 41.32 -15.96 -31.32
CA ASN A 17 41.05 -14.86 -32.26
C ASN A 17 41.84 -13.55 -31.99
N CYS A 18 42.95 -13.63 -31.23
CA CYS A 18 43.84 -12.49 -31.01
C CYS A 18 44.94 -12.39 -32.08
N LYS A 19 45.13 -11.19 -32.64
CA LYS A 19 46.17 -10.85 -33.63
C LYS A 19 47.49 -10.45 -32.96
N THR A 20 47.44 -9.60 -31.95
CA THR A 20 48.60 -9.18 -31.15
C THR A 20 48.19 -9.12 -29.69
N CYS A 21 49.05 -9.56 -28.77
CA CYS A 21 48.78 -9.63 -27.34
C CYS A 21 49.92 -9.01 -26.53
N ASP A 22 49.63 -8.76 -25.25
CA ASP A 22 50.59 -8.21 -24.30
C ASP A 22 51.77 -9.16 -24.05
N THR A 23 52.84 -8.63 -23.47
CA THR A 23 54.08 -9.36 -23.20
C THR A 23 53.91 -10.57 -22.28
N ASN A 24 52.84 -10.61 -21.47
CA ASN A 24 52.51 -11.69 -20.56
C ASN A 24 51.48 -12.68 -21.14
N ASN A 25 51.03 -12.46 -22.38
CA ASN A 25 50.08 -13.32 -23.09
C ASN A 25 48.74 -13.54 -22.37
N ALA A 26 48.31 -12.55 -21.57
CA ALA A 26 47.07 -12.57 -20.79
C ALA A 26 46.01 -11.62 -21.36
N LYS A 27 46.44 -10.60 -22.12
CA LYS A 27 45.55 -9.59 -22.72
C LYS A 27 45.83 -9.47 -24.22
N CYS A 28 44.77 -9.27 -24.98
CA CYS A 28 44.83 -9.01 -26.40
C CYS A 28 44.84 -7.50 -26.68
N ASP A 29 45.69 -7.06 -27.60
CA ASP A 29 45.74 -5.67 -28.05
C ASP A 29 44.93 -5.45 -29.33
N MET A 30 44.82 -6.46 -30.19
CA MET A 30 44.06 -6.39 -31.45
C MET A 30 43.50 -7.76 -31.82
N CYS A 31 42.20 -7.83 -32.14
CA CYS A 31 41.54 -9.06 -32.59
C CYS A 31 41.71 -9.32 -34.10
N THR A 32 41.57 -10.57 -34.53
CA THR A 32 41.60 -10.94 -35.95
C THR A 32 40.22 -10.77 -36.60
N GLY A 33 40.19 -10.25 -37.83
CA GLY A 33 38.96 -10.08 -38.62
C GLY A 33 37.99 -9.09 -37.97
N ASN A 34 36.70 -9.44 -37.95
CA ASN A 34 35.63 -8.62 -37.39
C ASN A 34 35.32 -8.94 -35.91
N ASN A 35 36.21 -9.68 -35.24
CA ASN A 35 36.06 -9.94 -33.80
C ASN A 35 36.32 -8.66 -33.02
N LYS A 36 35.53 -8.48 -31.97
CA LYS A 36 35.53 -7.32 -31.07
C LYS A 36 36.35 -7.64 -29.83
N LEU A 37 37.21 -6.71 -29.43
CA LEU A 37 38.04 -6.82 -28.22
C LEU A 37 37.20 -6.47 -26.99
N SER A 38 37.14 -7.37 -26.00
CA SER A 38 36.42 -7.14 -24.74
C SER A 38 37.01 -5.96 -23.95
N ALA A 39 36.22 -5.35 -23.05
CA ALA A 39 36.66 -4.18 -22.30
C ALA A 39 37.85 -4.47 -21.37
N ASP A 40 37.93 -5.70 -20.84
CA ASP A 40 39.05 -6.19 -20.02
C ASP A 40 40.26 -6.70 -20.83
N LYS A 41 40.14 -6.68 -22.17
CA LYS A 41 41.10 -7.19 -23.15
C LYS A 41 41.38 -8.70 -23.08
N THR A 42 40.58 -9.49 -22.39
CA THR A 42 40.85 -10.93 -22.22
C THR A 42 40.24 -11.81 -23.32
N LYS A 43 39.34 -11.27 -24.15
CA LYS A 43 38.58 -12.03 -25.15
C LYS A 43 38.42 -11.27 -26.47
N CYS A 44 38.35 -12.03 -27.57
CA CYS A 44 37.97 -11.56 -28.89
C CYS A 44 36.73 -12.33 -29.37
N THR A 45 35.58 -11.65 -29.46
CA THR A 45 34.27 -12.27 -29.73
C THR A 45 33.54 -11.58 -30.88
N THR A 46 32.59 -12.26 -31.52
CA THR A 46 31.82 -11.67 -32.65
C THR A 46 30.85 -10.56 -32.19
N SER A 47 30.47 -10.55 -30.92
CA SER A 47 29.64 -9.53 -30.26
C SER A 47 30.22 -9.17 -28.89
N CYS A 48 29.91 -7.97 -28.39
CA CYS A 48 30.27 -7.57 -27.03
C CYS A 48 29.47 -8.36 -25.99
N ALA A 49 30.06 -8.57 -24.81
CA ALA A 49 29.42 -9.34 -23.75
C ALA A 49 28.31 -8.53 -23.04
N ALA A 50 27.51 -9.21 -22.23
CA ALA A 50 26.49 -8.54 -21.41
C ALA A 50 27.11 -7.54 -20.43
N GLY A 51 26.62 -6.29 -20.47
CA GLY A 51 27.19 -5.16 -19.76
C GLY A 51 28.30 -4.43 -20.51
N GLU A 52 28.43 -4.68 -21.82
CA GLU A 52 29.32 -3.95 -22.71
C GLU A 52 28.57 -3.47 -23.96
N TYR A 53 29.10 -2.43 -24.62
CA TYR A 53 28.62 -1.93 -25.90
C TYR A 53 29.80 -1.73 -26.87
N GLU A 54 29.53 -1.68 -28.17
CA GLU A 54 30.54 -1.42 -29.18
C GLU A 54 30.87 0.07 -29.28
N SER A 55 32.13 0.44 -29.04
CA SER A 55 32.60 1.84 -29.04
C SER A 55 33.35 2.24 -30.33
N GLY A 56 33.28 1.42 -31.37
CA GLY A 56 34.03 1.57 -32.63
C GLY A 56 35.37 0.80 -32.63
N ASN A 57 36.04 0.74 -33.78
CA ASN A 57 37.30 0.02 -33.99
C ASN A 57 37.29 -1.45 -33.55
N ASN A 58 36.14 -2.13 -33.64
CA ASN A 58 35.96 -3.48 -33.10
C ASN A 58 36.36 -3.59 -31.62
N MET A 59 36.01 -2.59 -30.80
CA MET A 59 36.25 -2.60 -29.35
C MET A 59 34.94 -2.53 -28.58
N CYS A 60 34.89 -3.28 -27.49
CA CYS A 60 33.82 -3.26 -26.51
C CYS A 60 34.21 -2.38 -25.33
N THR A 61 33.25 -1.61 -24.83
CA THR A 61 33.41 -0.74 -23.65
C THR A 61 32.34 -1.12 -22.64
N ALA A 62 32.72 -1.19 -21.36
CA ALA A 62 31.78 -1.52 -20.30
C ALA A 62 30.72 -0.42 -20.14
N CYS A 63 29.49 -0.81 -19.80
CA CYS A 63 28.45 0.13 -19.41
C CYS A 63 28.89 0.92 -18.17
N ALA A 64 28.62 2.23 -18.12
CA ALA A 64 28.96 3.04 -16.96
C ALA A 64 28.06 2.73 -15.74
N VAL A 65 26.82 2.28 -16.00
CA VAL A 65 25.86 1.91 -14.97
C VAL A 65 26.19 0.53 -14.40
N ALA A 66 26.47 0.46 -13.08
CA ALA A 66 26.70 -0.79 -12.39
C ALA A 66 25.49 -1.73 -12.49
N ASN A 67 25.74 -3.05 -12.58
CA ASN A 67 24.71 -4.08 -12.79
C ASN A 67 23.87 -3.93 -14.07
N CYS A 68 24.33 -3.13 -15.04
CA CYS A 68 23.65 -3.00 -16.32
C CYS A 68 23.93 -4.18 -17.25
N ASN A 69 22.89 -4.75 -17.85
CA ASN A 69 22.96 -5.88 -18.79
C ASN A 69 23.12 -5.42 -20.24
N THR A 70 22.41 -4.36 -20.64
CA THR A 70 22.53 -3.78 -22.00
C THR A 70 22.56 -2.26 -21.92
N CYS A 71 23.46 -1.64 -22.68
CA CYS A 71 23.58 -0.19 -22.84
C CYS A 71 24.04 0.14 -24.26
N THR A 72 24.04 1.42 -24.63
CA THR A 72 24.44 1.88 -25.98
C THR A 72 25.53 2.92 -25.90
N SER A 73 26.28 3.06 -27.00
CA SER A 73 27.31 4.10 -27.15
C SER A 73 26.73 5.52 -27.15
N SER A 74 25.46 5.68 -27.54
CA SER A 74 24.78 6.98 -27.55
C SER A 74 24.46 7.50 -26.15
N GLU A 75 24.25 6.60 -25.18
CA GLU A 75 23.86 6.95 -23.81
C GLU A 75 24.61 6.06 -22.79
N PRO A 76 25.95 6.19 -22.64
CA PRO A 76 26.75 5.28 -21.81
C PRO A 76 26.40 5.32 -20.32
N ASN A 77 25.81 6.44 -19.86
CA ASN A 77 25.34 6.65 -18.49
C ASN A 77 23.90 6.16 -18.25
N LYS A 78 23.27 5.54 -19.25
CA LYS A 78 21.94 4.94 -19.14
C LYS A 78 21.99 3.46 -19.46
N CYS A 79 21.14 2.73 -18.77
CA CYS A 79 20.98 1.31 -18.94
C CYS A 79 19.66 0.99 -19.63
N ALA A 80 19.68 0.06 -20.59
CA ALA A 80 18.48 -0.40 -21.26
C ALA A 80 17.83 -1.59 -20.54
N SER A 81 18.63 -2.45 -19.88
CA SER A 81 18.12 -3.54 -19.03
C SER A 81 19.13 -3.91 -17.94
N CYS A 82 18.66 -4.33 -16.77
CA CYS A 82 19.53 -4.71 -15.65
C CYS A 82 19.87 -6.21 -15.63
N LYS A 83 21.00 -6.57 -14.99
CA LYS A 83 21.41 -7.97 -14.82
C LYS A 83 20.56 -8.63 -13.73
N GLY A 84 20.10 -9.86 -13.98
CA GLY A 84 19.39 -10.68 -13.00
C GLY A 84 18.05 -10.09 -12.57
N THR A 85 17.82 -10.01 -11.26
CA THR A 85 16.59 -9.49 -10.63
C THR A 85 16.69 -8.03 -10.22
N ASN A 86 17.74 -7.33 -10.64
CA ASN A 86 17.89 -5.90 -10.40
C ASN A 86 16.83 -5.12 -11.19
N LYS A 87 16.32 -4.06 -10.59
CA LYS A 87 15.30 -3.19 -11.17
C LYS A 87 15.93 -1.95 -11.78
N LEU A 88 15.47 -1.59 -12.97
CA LEU A 88 15.90 -0.41 -13.71
C LEU A 88 15.13 0.83 -13.23
N SER A 89 15.84 1.85 -12.77
CA SER A 89 15.25 3.12 -12.38
C SER A 89 14.53 3.81 -13.55
N VAL A 90 13.54 4.66 -13.26
CA VAL A 90 12.77 5.40 -14.29
C VAL A 90 13.66 6.24 -15.22
N ASP A 91 14.69 6.88 -14.67
CA ASP A 91 15.68 7.69 -15.41
C ASP A 91 16.76 6.85 -16.12
N LYS A 92 16.72 5.52 -15.94
CA LYS A 92 17.64 4.52 -16.49
C LYS A 92 19.09 4.63 -16.00
N THR A 93 19.37 5.40 -14.95
CA THR A 93 20.74 5.63 -14.47
C THR A 93 21.20 4.61 -13.43
N LYS A 94 20.29 3.77 -12.89
CA LYS A 94 20.59 2.80 -11.83
C LYS A 94 19.92 1.45 -12.08
N CYS A 95 20.67 0.39 -11.78
CA CYS A 95 20.21 -0.97 -11.66
C CYS A 95 20.46 -1.45 -10.23
N SER A 96 19.40 -1.75 -9.48
CA SER A 96 19.54 -2.10 -8.05
C SER A 96 18.50 -3.12 -7.60
N ALA A 97 18.77 -3.82 -6.50
CA ALA A 97 17.84 -4.82 -5.96
C ALA A 97 16.50 -4.22 -5.51
N THR A 98 16.46 -2.93 -5.19
CA THR A 98 15.26 -2.16 -4.86
C THR A 98 15.19 -0.89 -5.70
N CYS A 99 13.97 -0.37 -5.89
CA CYS A 99 13.80 0.90 -6.60
C CYS A 99 14.31 2.10 -5.77
N PRO A 100 14.83 3.15 -6.42
CA PRO A 100 15.18 4.40 -5.74
C PRO A 100 13.98 5.03 -5.02
N SER A 101 14.24 5.94 -4.08
CA SER A 101 13.18 6.70 -3.40
C SER A 101 12.26 7.41 -4.40
N GLY A 102 10.96 7.38 -4.12
CA GLY A 102 9.90 7.90 -4.98
C GLY A 102 9.51 6.97 -6.13
N GLN A 103 9.97 5.71 -6.12
CA GLN A 103 9.64 4.71 -7.13
C GLN A 103 9.29 3.36 -6.48
N THR A 104 8.44 2.59 -7.15
CA THR A 104 8.08 1.21 -6.79
C THR A 104 8.38 0.24 -7.93
N ALA A 105 8.52 -1.04 -7.61
CA ALA A 105 8.84 -2.06 -8.60
C ALA A 105 7.61 -2.43 -9.44
N SER A 106 7.81 -2.59 -10.74
CA SER A 106 6.83 -3.14 -11.68
C SER A 106 7.21 -4.56 -12.10
N ASN A 107 6.28 -5.27 -12.74
CA ASN A 107 6.38 -6.69 -13.08
C ASN A 107 7.55 -7.07 -14.01
N ASN A 108 8.25 -6.09 -14.59
CA ASN A 108 9.29 -6.28 -15.61
C ASN A 108 10.70 -5.91 -15.15
N ASN A 109 11.01 -6.01 -13.85
CA ASN A 109 12.29 -5.54 -13.28
C ASN A 109 12.58 -4.07 -13.67
N THR A 110 11.53 -3.26 -13.70
CA THR A 110 11.61 -1.82 -13.90
C THR A 110 10.97 -1.14 -12.70
N CYS A 111 11.37 0.10 -12.47
CA CYS A 111 10.77 0.97 -11.48
C CYS A 111 9.78 1.90 -12.17
N VAL A 112 8.72 2.24 -11.46
CA VAL A 112 7.74 3.26 -11.85
C VAL A 112 7.66 4.31 -10.75
N SER A 113 7.45 5.57 -11.13
CA SER A 113 7.32 6.66 -10.17
C SER A 113 6.05 6.49 -9.34
N CYS A 114 6.12 6.85 -8.06
CA CYS A 114 4.93 7.00 -7.24
C CYS A 114 4.05 8.11 -7.83
N SER A 115 2.75 7.85 -7.95
CA SER A 115 1.77 8.83 -8.45
C SER A 115 1.44 9.89 -7.38
N VAL A 116 1.56 9.53 -6.10
CA VAL A 116 1.33 10.44 -4.98
C VAL A 116 2.47 11.45 -4.84
N SER A 117 2.12 12.74 -4.87
CA SER A 117 3.09 13.82 -4.70
C SER A 117 3.79 13.75 -3.34
N SER A 118 5.10 14.05 -3.33
CA SER A 118 5.97 13.98 -2.15
C SER A 118 6.06 12.59 -1.50
N CYS A 119 5.67 11.52 -2.20
CA CYS A 119 5.83 10.16 -1.70
C CYS A 119 7.28 9.66 -1.86
N SER A 120 7.87 9.15 -0.78
CA SER A 120 9.23 8.58 -0.78
C SER A 120 9.24 7.07 -1.00
N VAL A 121 8.18 6.38 -0.57
CA VAL A 121 7.94 4.95 -0.76
C VAL A 121 6.44 4.78 -0.99
N CYS A 122 6.05 4.34 -2.17
CA CYS A 122 4.68 3.93 -2.47
C CYS A 122 4.52 2.42 -2.30
N ASP A 123 3.26 2.01 -2.15
CA ASP A 123 2.85 0.61 -2.18
C ASP A 123 3.24 -0.01 -3.55
N THR A 124 3.05 -1.31 -3.67
CA THR A 124 2.88 -2.02 -4.95
C THR A 124 1.92 -1.29 -5.89
N ASP A 125 0.86 -0.67 -5.35
CA ASP A 125 0.05 0.31 -6.06
C ASP A 125 0.68 1.70 -5.97
N SER A 126 1.21 2.19 -7.10
CA SER A 126 1.83 3.52 -7.19
C SER A 126 0.90 4.69 -6.81
N THR A 127 -0.41 4.46 -6.75
CA THR A 127 -1.41 5.46 -6.34
C THR A 127 -1.56 5.58 -4.82
N LYS A 128 -0.91 4.70 -4.05
CA LYS A 128 -0.89 4.71 -2.59
C LYS A 128 0.51 4.95 -2.06
N CYS A 129 0.62 5.75 -1.00
CA CYS A 129 1.88 6.09 -0.38
C CYS A 129 2.04 5.41 0.98
N ASP A 130 3.12 4.65 1.16
CA ASP A 130 3.48 4.04 2.45
C ASP A 130 4.33 4.97 3.31
N LYS A 131 5.09 5.88 2.69
CA LYS A 131 5.95 6.83 3.39
C LYS A 131 6.15 8.11 2.62
N CYS A 132 5.81 9.22 3.25
CA CYS A 132 6.05 10.55 2.69
C CYS A 132 7.51 10.99 2.84
N SER A 133 7.92 11.90 1.96
CA SER A 133 9.23 12.55 1.99
C SER A 133 9.27 13.63 3.06
N GLY A 134 10.43 13.81 3.68
CA GLY A 134 10.67 14.90 4.65
C GLY A 134 9.84 14.76 5.93
N THR A 135 9.14 15.83 6.31
CA THR A 135 8.36 15.90 7.56
C THR A 135 6.88 15.58 7.37
N ASN A 136 6.42 15.38 6.13
CA ASN A 136 5.03 15.08 5.82
C ASN A 136 4.58 13.75 6.43
N VAL A 137 3.26 13.61 6.58
CA VAL A 137 2.57 12.46 7.15
C VAL A 137 1.68 11.82 6.09
N VAL A 138 1.48 10.52 6.19
CA VAL A 138 0.65 9.75 5.25
C VAL A 138 -0.81 9.85 5.68
N GLN A 139 -1.71 10.25 4.79
CA GLN A 139 -3.14 10.29 5.08
C GLN A 139 -3.71 8.87 5.34
N VAL A 140 -4.83 8.74 6.04
CA VAL A 140 -5.42 7.44 6.41
C VAL A 140 -5.63 6.52 5.20
N ASP A 141 -6.11 7.07 4.09
CA ASP A 141 -6.37 6.37 2.81
C ASP A 141 -5.12 6.14 1.96
N GLN A 142 -3.96 6.64 2.40
CA GLN A 142 -2.67 6.61 1.70
C GLN A 142 -2.62 7.37 0.38
N LEU A 143 -3.65 8.14 0.02
CA LEU A 143 -3.74 8.81 -1.28
C LEU A 143 -3.02 10.16 -1.32
N ALA A 144 -2.57 10.67 -0.16
CA ALA A 144 -1.90 11.95 -0.06
C ALA A 144 -0.83 11.99 1.04
N CYS A 145 0.16 12.85 0.79
CA CYS A 145 1.15 13.27 1.78
C CYS A 145 0.84 14.70 2.23
N ILE A 146 0.47 14.85 3.50
CA ILE A 146 0.03 16.14 4.07
C ILE A 146 0.99 16.59 5.16
N ALA A 147 0.98 17.88 5.51
CA ALA A 147 1.92 18.42 6.49
C ALA A 147 1.62 17.98 7.93
N LYS A 148 0.33 17.80 8.26
CA LYS A 148 -0.16 17.42 9.59
C LYS A 148 -1.46 16.64 9.43
N CYS A 149 -1.70 15.67 10.31
CA CYS A 149 -2.98 14.97 10.37
C CYS A 149 -4.13 15.95 10.69
N PRO A 150 -5.32 15.75 10.09
CA PRO A 150 -6.50 16.54 10.40
C PRO A 150 -6.93 16.33 11.87
N ASN A 151 -7.84 17.17 12.35
CA ASN A 151 -8.42 17.00 13.69
C ASN A 151 -9.12 15.64 13.81
N GLY A 152 -9.03 15.03 14.98
CA GLY A 152 -9.48 13.66 15.23
C GLY A 152 -8.45 12.58 14.83
N GLU A 153 -7.27 12.98 14.34
CA GLU A 153 -6.20 12.06 13.94
C GLU A 153 -4.83 12.50 14.47
N TYR A 154 -3.92 11.54 14.63
CA TYR A 154 -2.54 11.75 15.02
C TYR A 154 -1.58 10.92 14.16
N ALA A 155 -0.34 11.39 14.01
CA ALA A 155 0.67 10.67 13.25
C ALA A 155 1.25 9.53 14.10
N LYS A 156 1.11 8.30 13.62
CA LYS A 156 1.52 7.08 14.32
C LYS A 156 2.68 6.37 13.62
N GLY A 157 3.59 5.84 14.43
CA GLY A 157 4.69 4.98 13.98
C GLY A 157 5.77 5.68 13.15
N ALA A 158 6.75 4.90 12.67
CA ALA A 158 7.92 5.42 11.94
C ALA A 158 7.57 6.01 10.56
N ASN A 159 6.49 5.54 9.95
CA ASN A 159 6.00 6.04 8.65
C ASN A 159 5.12 7.28 8.79
N LYS A 160 4.80 7.70 10.03
CA LYS A 160 3.93 8.84 10.36
C LYS A 160 2.60 8.77 9.61
N GLN A 161 1.92 7.63 9.71
CA GLN A 161 0.59 7.49 9.13
C GLN A 161 -0.44 8.09 10.07
N CYS A 162 -1.33 8.91 9.52
CA CYS A 162 -2.46 9.46 10.27
C CYS A 162 -3.36 8.32 10.71
N THR A 163 -3.67 8.32 12.00
CA THR A 163 -4.51 7.33 12.66
C THR A 163 -5.56 8.07 13.48
N LYS A 164 -6.80 7.60 13.43
CA LYS A 164 -7.89 8.20 14.22
C LYS A 164 -7.63 8.05 15.72
N CYS A 165 -8.02 9.07 16.49
CA CYS A 165 -8.02 8.98 17.94
C CYS A 165 -8.94 7.84 18.40
N SER A 166 -8.46 6.97 19.30
CA SER A 166 -9.27 5.85 19.82
C SER A 166 -10.35 6.31 20.79
N THR A 167 -10.14 7.46 21.45
CA THR A 167 -11.10 8.01 22.42
C THR A 167 -12.34 8.53 21.69
N LYS A 168 -13.52 8.01 22.07
CA LYS A 168 -14.81 8.46 21.53
C LYS A 168 -14.99 9.96 21.75
N ASN A 169 -15.56 10.65 20.76
CA ASN A 169 -15.86 12.08 20.80
C ASN A 169 -14.61 12.94 21.07
N CYS A 170 -13.41 12.47 20.71
CA CYS A 170 -12.18 13.25 20.84
C CYS A 170 -11.94 14.12 19.60
N ALA A 171 -11.75 15.42 19.78
CA ALA A 171 -11.47 16.36 18.69
C ALA A 171 -9.98 16.43 18.36
N THR A 172 -9.09 16.30 19.35
CA THR A 172 -7.65 16.19 19.12
C THR A 172 -7.02 15.26 20.15
N CYS A 173 -6.06 14.45 19.73
CA CYS A 173 -5.28 13.58 20.59
C CYS A 173 -3.77 13.78 20.36
N ASP A 174 -2.96 13.38 21.32
CA ASP A 174 -1.51 13.43 21.23
C ASP A 174 -0.92 12.22 20.47
N ALA A 175 0.41 12.15 20.39
CA ALA A 175 1.11 11.06 19.69
C ALA A 175 0.96 9.68 20.37
N ASN A 176 0.48 9.64 21.62
CA ASN A 176 0.20 8.43 22.39
C ASN A 176 -1.29 8.10 22.43
N ASP A 177 -2.11 8.73 21.57
CA ASP A 177 -3.56 8.53 21.52
C ASP A 177 -4.31 9.02 22.75
N ILE A 178 -3.73 9.97 23.50
CA ILE A 178 -4.38 10.58 24.67
C ILE A 178 -5.20 11.77 24.21
N CYS A 179 -6.50 11.78 24.53
CA CYS A 179 -7.36 12.89 24.15
C CYS A 179 -6.96 14.20 24.85
N LEU A 180 -6.95 15.29 24.11
CA LEU A 180 -6.57 16.63 24.56
C LEU A 180 -7.74 17.61 24.54
N THR A 181 -8.62 17.50 23.54
CA THR A 181 -9.78 18.37 23.42
C THR A 181 -11.00 17.60 22.94
N CYS A 182 -12.17 18.09 23.32
CA CYS A 182 -13.46 17.55 22.91
C CYS A 182 -14.18 18.55 21.99
N PRO A 183 -14.91 18.08 20.97
CA PRO A 183 -15.77 18.94 20.18
C PRO A 183 -16.99 19.34 21.03
N SER A 184 -17.52 20.54 20.80
CA SER A 184 -18.77 20.95 21.44
C SER A 184 -19.90 19.98 21.03
N PRO A 185 -20.77 19.56 21.97
CA PRO A 185 -20.90 20.04 23.35
C PRO A 185 -20.21 19.13 24.40
N TYR A 186 -19.35 18.20 24.00
CA TYR A 186 -18.64 17.31 24.92
C TYR A 186 -17.62 18.06 25.77
N ILE A 187 -17.47 17.62 27.02
CA ILE A 187 -16.59 18.25 28.01
C ILE A 187 -15.42 17.32 28.29
N PHE A 188 -14.20 17.88 28.26
CA PHE A 188 -12.99 17.13 28.55
C PHE A 188 -12.89 16.80 30.05
N ASN A 189 -12.81 15.51 30.37
CA ASN A 189 -12.58 15.03 31.71
C ASN A 189 -11.08 14.78 31.94
N ALA A 190 -10.46 15.69 32.71
CA ALA A 190 -9.03 15.65 32.95
C ALA A 190 -8.54 14.41 33.72
N SER A 191 -9.42 13.75 34.46
CA SER A 191 -9.10 12.54 35.25
C SER A 191 -9.11 11.28 34.39
N THR A 192 -10.11 11.13 33.53
CA THR A 192 -10.26 9.96 32.64
C THR A 192 -9.56 10.13 31.29
N LYS A 193 -9.16 11.37 30.95
CA LYS A 193 -8.65 11.75 29.61
C LYS A 193 -9.66 11.44 28.49
N ALA A 194 -10.95 11.49 28.81
CA ALA A 194 -12.03 11.20 27.87
C ALA A 194 -12.94 12.42 27.66
N CYS A 195 -13.82 12.32 26.66
CA CYS A 195 -14.84 13.31 26.36
C CYS A 195 -16.19 12.81 26.85
N ASP A 196 -16.65 13.40 27.94
CA ASP A 196 -17.94 13.07 28.55
C ASP A 196 -19.03 13.91 27.90
N ALA A 197 -20.22 13.33 27.73
CA ALA A 197 -21.39 14.09 27.35
C ALA A 197 -21.66 15.17 28.42
N PRO A 198 -22.15 16.36 28.03
CA PRO A 198 -22.57 17.36 29.01
C PRO A 198 -23.61 16.73 29.94
N GLN A 199 -23.54 17.05 31.22
CA GLN A 199 -24.48 16.53 32.21
C GLN A 199 -25.89 17.06 31.87
N SER A 200 -26.73 16.19 31.32
CA SER A 200 -28.13 16.50 31.02
C SER A 200 -28.99 16.20 32.24
N ASP A 201 -29.63 17.23 32.78
CA ASP A 201 -30.65 17.07 33.83
C ASP A 201 -32.04 16.72 33.23
N CYS A 202 -32.11 16.48 31.92
CA CYS A 202 -33.35 16.21 31.19
C CYS A 202 -33.77 14.73 31.20
N GLY A 203 -32.91 13.83 31.68
CA GLY A 203 -33.14 12.39 31.70
C GLY A 203 -32.92 11.70 30.35
N ASP A 204 -33.17 10.39 30.30
CA ASP A 204 -32.98 9.56 29.11
C ASP A 204 -33.88 10.03 27.93
N GLY A 205 -33.33 9.98 26.72
CA GLY A 205 -34.02 10.34 25.48
C GLY A 205 -34.13 11.85 25.22
N LYS A 206 -33.49 12.69 26.04
CA LYS A 206 -33.52 14.15 25.92
C LYS A 206 -32.15 14.79 26.08
N PHE A 207 -31.97 15.93 25.42
CA PHE A 207 -30.79 16.78 25.53
C PHE A 207 -31.18 18.22 25.91
N GLY A 208 -30.21 19.00 26.40
CA GLY A 208 -30.42 20.37 26.87
C GLY A 208 -30.17 20.54 28.37
N MET A 209 -30.61 21.68 28.92
CA MET A 209 -30.57 21.96 30.35
C MET A 209 -31.96 22.31 30.85
N ALA A 210 -32.36 21.72 31.97
CA ALA A 210 -33.66 21.98 32.56
C ALA A 210 -33.87 23.50 32.80
N PRO A 211 -35.04 24.06 32.47
CA PRO A 211 -36.26 23.38 32.00
C PRO A 211 -36.34 23.18 30.47
N ASN A 212 -35.37 23.66 29.70
CA ASN A 212 -35.38 23.65 28.24
C ASN A 212 -34.79 22.34 27.69
N CYS A 213 -35.57 21.27 27.79
CA CYS A 213 -35.22 19.94 27.31
C CYS A 213 -35.86 19.65 25.95
N GLU A 214 -35.10 19.06 25.03
CA GLU A 214 -35.58 18.61 23.73
C GLU A 214 -35.36 17.12 23.56
N ASP A 215 -36.26 16.44 22.85
CA ASP A 215 -36.15 15.01 22.56
C ASP A 215 -35.01 14.73 21.56
N CYS A 216 -34.29 13.63 21.78
CA CYS A 216 -33.37 13.10 20.78
C CYS A 216 -34.13 12.81 19.47
N GLY A 217 -33.56 13.17 18.33
CA GLY A 217 -34.16 12.85 17.02
C GLY A 217 -33.75 11.47 16.49
N VAL A 218 -32.80 10.80 17.14
CA VAL A 218 -32.43 9.41 16.84
C VAL A 218 -33.33 8.46 17.61
N GLU A 219 -34.02 7.57 16.88
CA GLU A 219 -34.90 6.56 17.47
C GLU A 219 -34.12 5.58 18.37
N ASN A 220 -34.73 5.18 19.49
CA ASN A 220 -34.12 4.29 20.49
C ASN A 220 -32.82 4.84 21.09
N CYS A 221 -32.63 6.16 21.06
CA CYS A 221 -31.51 6.82 21.69
C CYS A 221 -31.75 7.09 23.17
N LYS A 222 -30.82 6.65 24.02
CA LYS A 222 -30.85 6.89 25.47
C LYS A 222 -30.19 8.22 25.84
N MET A 223 -29.04 8.51 25.27
CA MET A 223 -28.32 9.77 25.52
C MET A 223 -27.92 10.37 24.19
N CYS A 224 -28.24 11.64 23.99
CA CYS A 224 -27.84 12.42 22.83
C CYS A 224 -27.36 13.80 23.27
N VAL A 225 -26.56 14.42 22.42
CA VAL A 225 -26.08 15.80 22.60
C VAL A 225 -26.78 16.81 21.69
N ASP A 226 -27.39 16.31 20.62
CA ASP A 226 -28.16 17.06 19.64
C ASP A 226 -29.27 16.18 19.05
N LYS A 227 -30.07 16.71 18.12
CA LYS A 227 -31.18 15.96 17.50
C LYS A 227 -30.73 14.84 16.55
N THR A 228 -29.51 14.88 16.05
CA THR A 228 -29.03 14.05 14.93
C THR A 228 -28.09 12.92 15.35
N SER A 229 -27.46 13.04 16.51
CA SER A 229 -26.46 12.10 17.01
C SER A 229 -26.96 11.36 18.25
N CYS A 230 -26.55 10.09 18.41
CA CYS A 230 -26.82 9.31 19.60
C CYS A 230 -25.51 8.82 20.22
N ASP A 231 -25.33 9.07 21.52
CA ASP A 231 -24.17 8.59 22.26
C ASP A 231 -24.35 7.16 22.73
N THR A 232 -25.48 6.86 23.34
CA THR A 232 -25.78 5.51 23.81
C THR A 232 -27.21 5.18 23.45
N CYS A 233 -27.39 3.98 22.94
CA CYS A 233 -28.72 3.43 22.65
C CYS A 233 -29.40 2.95 23.93
N VAL A 234 -30.73 2.85 23.89
CA VAL A 234 -31.49 2.19 24.96
C VAL A 234 -31.18 0.69 24.96
N ASN A 235 -31.29 0.06 26.13
CA ASN A 235 -31.04 -1.36 26.28
C ASN A 235 -31.90 -2.17 25.30
N GLY A 236 -31.27 -3.11 24.58
CA GLY A 236 -31.92 -3.91 23.55
C GLY A 236 -31.81 -3.34 22.14
N PHE A 237 -31.20 -2.16 21.96
CA PHE A 237 -30.87 -1.55 20.67
C PHE A 237 -29.37 -1.16 20.61
N ASP A 238 -28.49 -1.98 21.16
CA ASP A 238 -27.08 -1.66 21.43
C ASP A 238 -26.16 -1.55 20.19
N ILE A 239 -26.72 -1.51 18.98
CA ILE A 239 -25.99 -1.38 17.72
C ILE A 239 -26.23 0.01 17.13
N TYR A 240 -25.20 0.83 17.03
CA TYR A 240 -25.28 2.13 16.36
C TYR A 240 -24.80 2.03 14.91
N PHE A 241 -25.69 2.30 13.96
CA PHE A 241 -25.39 2.27 12.53
C PHE A 241 -26.22 3.28 11.76
N GLU A 242 -25.58 4.06 10.88
CA GLU A 242 -26.24 5.10 10.05
C GLU A 242 -27.19 6.03 10.83
N ASN A 243 -26.71 6.56 11.97
CA ASN A 243 -27.47 7.42 12.88
C ASN A 243 -28.75 6.78 13.45
N LYS A 244 -28.76 5.45 13.61
CA LYS A 244 -29.86 4.71 14.25
C LYS A 244 -29.33 3.73 15.28
N CYS A 245 -30.14 3.50 16.31
CA CYS A 245 -29.95 2.43 17.27
C CYS A 245 -30.78 1.22 16.84
N LEU A 246 -30.10 0.09 16.58
CA LEU A 246 -30.66 -1.13 16.02
C LEU A 246 -30.49 -2.30 16.98
N GLN A 247 -31.37 -3.30 16.86
CA GLN A 247 -31.22 -4.57 17.58
C GLN A 247 -30.30 -5.54 16.83
N GLU A 248 -30.38 -5.54 15.49
CA GLU A 248 -29.61 -6.37 14.58
C GLU A 248 -29.07 -5.53 13.41
N CYS A 249 -27.95 -5.95 12.82
CA CYS A 249 -27.40 -5.29 11.64
C CYS A 249 -28.24 -5.57 10.39
N PRO A 250 -28.33 -4.61 9.46
CA PRO A 250 -29.04 -4.83 8.19
C PRO A 250 -28.32 -5.88 7.33
N SER A 251 -29.05 -6.47 6.37
CA SER A 251 -28.52 -7.48 5.46
C SER A 251 -27.22 -7.00 4.77
N GLY A 252 -26.22 -7.89 4.72
CA GLY A 252 -24.89 -7.58 4.18
C GLY A 252 -23.92 -6.97 5.18
N TYR A 253 -24.32 -6.82 6.45
CA TYR A 253 -23.47 -6.38 7.55
C TYR A 253 -23.54 -7.34 8.72
N PHE A 254 -22.49 -7.41 9.52
CA PHE A 254 -22.45 -8.18 10.77
C PHE A 254 -22.13 -7.25 11.95
N LYS A 255 -22.55 -7.66 13.16
CA LYS A 255 -22.27 -6.91 14.38
C LYS A 255 -20.80 -7.07 14.76
N SER A 256 -20.07 -5.97 14.78
CA SER A 256 -18.73 -5.86 15.35
C SER A 256 -18.79 -4.93 16.55
N GLN A 257 -18.67 -5.51 17.75
CA GLN A 257 -18.86 -4.82 19.03
C GLN A 257 -20.23 -4.12 19.13
N THR A 258 -20.30 -2.81 18.88
CA THR A 258 -21.52 -1.98 18.95
C THR A 258 -21.85 -1.31 17.61
N THR A 259 -21.21 -1.73 16.51
CA THR A 259 -21.40 -1.17 15.17
C THR A 259 -21.61 -2.27 14.13
N CYS A 260 -22.08 -1.91 12.94
CA CYS A 260 -22.20 -2.84 11.82
C CYS A 260 -21.01 -2.69 10.86
N GLU A 261 -20.33 -3.79 10.58
CA GLU A 261 -19.27 -3.87 9.59
C GLU A 261 -19.74 -4.65 8.36
N LYS A 262 -19.28 -4.24 7.17
CA LYS A 262 -19.72 -4.83 5.90
C LYS A 262 -19.11 -6.22 5.74
N CYS A 263 -19.94 -7.19 5.34
CA CYS A 263 -19.48 -8.53 5.01
C CYS A 263 -18.53 -8.52 3.80
N LYS A 264 -17.54 -9.42 3.79
CA LYS A 264 -16.75 -9.74 2.58
C LYS A 264 -17.63 -10.32 1.48
N GLU A 265 -17.19 -10.14 0.23
CA GLU A 265 -17.91 -10.68 -0.94
C GLU A 265 -17.86 -12.22 -1.00
N THR A 266 -16.80 -12.84 -0.47
CA THR A 266 -16.63 -14.29 -0.45
C THR A 266 -16.00 -14.76 0.86
N TYR A 267 -16.34 -15.99 1.27
CA TYR A 267 -15.80 -16.64 2.45
C TYR A 267 -15.36 -18.07 2.13
N GLU A 268 -14.27 -18.51 2.76
CA GLU A 268 -13.85 -19.91 2.73
C GLU A 268 -14.78 -20.76 3.59
N THR A 269 -15.15 -21.94 3.09
CA THR A 269 -15.97 -22.90 3.83
C THR A 269 -15.17 -24.18 4.10
N PRO A 270 -15.26 -24.78 5.30
CA PRO A 270 -16.13 -24.40 6.42
C PRO A 270 -15.67 -23.13 7.16
N CYS A 271 -16.62 -22.34 7.66
CA CYS A 271 -16.34 -21.07 8.33
C CYS A 271 -15.43 -21.24 9.57
N ILE A 272 -14.34 -20.48 9.59
CA ILE A 272 -13.34 -20.51 10.67
C ILE A 272 -13.54 -19.38 11.70
N ASP A 273 -14.24 -18.32 11.36
CA ASP A 273 -14.43 -17.14 12.21
C ASP A 273 -15.92 -16.74 12.36
N GLU A 274 -16.17 -15.79 13.26
CA GLU A 274 -17.51 -15.28 13.59
C GLU A 274 -18.12 -14.47 12.44
N GLU A 275 -17.30 -13.67 11.75
CA GLU A 275 -17.70 -12.90 10.57
C GLU A 275 -18.29 -13.82 9.49
N CYS A 276 -17.56 -14.87 9.09
CA CYS A 276 -18.00 -15.86 8.13
C CYS A 276 -19.31 -16.50 8.56
N ARG A 277 -19.43 -16.91 9.83
CA ARG A 277 -20.65 -17.56 10.32
C ARG A 277 -21.85 -16.62 10.24
N MET A 278 -21.72 -15.38 10.69
CA MET A 278 -22.81 -14.40 10.67
C MET A 278 -23.20 -14.06 9.23
N CYS A 279 -22.22 -13.69 8.40
CA CYS A 279 -22.45 -13.28 7.02
C CYS A 279 -22.90 -14.42 6.09
N THR A 280 -22.59 -15.68 6.40
CA THR A 280 -23.10 -16.83 5.62
C THR A 280 -24.44 -17.37 6.12
N VAL A 281 -24.80 -17.15 7.40
CA VAL A 281 -26.07 -17.59 7.99
C VAL A 281 -27.20 -16.58 7.74
N ASP A 282 -26.95 -15.26 7.78
CA ASP A 282 -28.01 -14.27 7.52
C ASP A 282 -28.45 -14.23 6.04
N ASN A 283 -27.57 -14.56 5.09
CA ASN A 283 -27.98 -14.82 3.70
C ASN A 283 -28.96 -16.01 3.55
N ASN A 284 -29.04 -16.88 4.56
CA ASN A 284 -29.96 -18.02 4.60
C ASN A 284 -31.32 -17.69 5.25
N LYS A 285 -31.44 -16.57 5.98
CA LYS A 285 -32.75 -16.09 6.47
C LYS A 285 -33.62 -15.62 5.30
N ASP A 286 -33.05 -14.95 4.31
CA ASP A 286 -33.76 -14.57 3.08
C ASP A 286 -34.18 -15.80 2.25
N ALA A 287 -33.34 -16.85 2.19
CA ALA A 287 -33.70 -18.11 1.55
C ALA A 287 -34.85 -18.85 2.27
N ALA A 288 -34.86 -18.86 3.61
CA ALA A 288 -35.91 -19.48 4.42
C ALA A 288 -37.23 -18.70 4.36
N VAL A 289 -37.19 -17.37 4.26
CA VAL A 289 -38.38 -16.52 4.07
C VAL A 289 -38.95 -16.70 2.66
N HIS A 290 -38.11 -16.73 1.62
CA HIS A 290 -38.56 -17.07 0.26
C HIS A 290 -39.15 -18.48 0.16
N MET A 291 -38.58 -19.46 0.87
CA MET A 291 -39.10 -20.83 0.90
C MET A 291 -40.44 -20.94 1.65
N LYS A 292 -40.62 -20.19 2.75
CA LYS A 292 -41.91 -20.11 3.46
C LYS A 292 -43.00 -19.42 2.62
N ILE A 293 -42.67 -18.34 1.92
CA ILE A 293 -43.61 -17.63 1.03
C ILE A 293 -44.02 -18.55 -0.14
N ALA A 294 -43.07 -19.27 -0.75
CA ALA A 294 -43.33 -20.22 -1.82
C ALA A 294 -44.24 -21.39 -1.36
N LEU A 295 -44.00 -21.95 -0.17
CA LEU A 295 -44.84 -23.01 0.42
C LEU A 295 -46.26 -22.53 0.73
N THR A 296 -46.42 -21.30 1.23
CA THR A 296 -47.75 -20.72 1.47
C THR A 296 -48.53 -20.42 0.19
N MET A 297 -47.85 -19.96 -0.87
CA MET A 297 -48.51 -19.76 -2.18
C MET A 297 -48.87 -21.08 -2.85
N PHE A 298 -48.05 -22.12 -2.70
CA PHE A 298 -48.34 -23.45 -3.24
C PHE A 298 -49.53 -24.11 -2.52
N MET A 299 -49.64 -23.95 -1.20
CA MET A 299 -50.82 -24.39 -0.43
C MET A 299 -52.12 -23.68 -0.85
N LEU A 300 -52.07 -22.38 -1.14
CA LEU A 300 -53.23 -21.62 -1.61
C LEU A 300 -53.69 -22.01 -3.02
N LEU A 301 -52.76 -22.42 -3.89
CA LEU A 301 -53.07 -22.93 -5.24
C LEU A 301 -53.71 -24.32 -5.23
N ILE A 302 -53.35 -25.19 -4.27
CA ILE A 302 -53.95 -26.53 -4.12
C ILE A 302 -55.40 -26.45 -3.60
N ILE A 303 -55.76 -25.41 -2.85
CA ILE A 303 -57.12 -25.22 -2.31
C ILE A 303 -58.09 -24.67 -3.39
N MET A 304 -57.58 -24.19 -4.54
CA MET A 304 -58.38 -23.64 -5.64
C MET A 304 -58.58 -24.60 -6.84
N ILE A 305 -58.25 -25.88 -6.69
CA ILE A 305 -58.53 -26.96 -7.67
C ILE A 305 -59.52 -27.94 -7.05
#